data_AF-A0A645GIM5-F1
#
_entry.id   AF-A0A645GIM5-F1
#
_cell.length_a   1.000
_cell.length_b   1.000
_cell.length_c   1.000
_cell.angle_alpha   90.00
_cell.angle_beta   90.00
_cell.angle_gamma   90.00
#
_symmetry.space_group_name_H-M   'P 1'
#
loop_
_entity.id
_entity.type
_entity.pdbx_description
1 polymer ?
#
loop_
_entity_poly.entity_id
_entity_poly.type
_entity_poly.pdbx_seq_one_letter_code
_entity_poly.pdbx_strand_id
1 'polypeptide(L)'
;MFIALGSHIMNFLAATTMLPPLFLTIWSQFRLVFLALLLFLVLYVLYSYAGDKRTSFKYVAPGAISALVAWMIISILFSFYVTHIAMYSLIYGSIGTLIILLVWLYVSATVIIMGAEFNSVLSELRAAHMAWKIPE
;
A
#
# COMPACT_ATOMS: atom_id res chain seq x y z
N MET A 1 -10.07 -1.33 0.69
CA MET A 1 -10.90 -0.49 1.60
C MET A 1 -10.94 0.98 1.19
N PHE A 2 -9.85 1.75 1.19
CA PHE A 2 -9.86 3.19 0.82
C PHE A 2 -10.28 3.49 -0.63
N ILE A 3 -9.95 2.60 -1.57
CA ILE A 3 -10.33 2.75 -2.99
C ILE A 3 -11.84 2.56 -3.18
N ALA A 4 -12.43 1.54 -2.55
CA ALA A 4 -13.86 1.23 -2.65
C ALA A 4 -14.74 2.17 -1.80
N LEU A 5 -14.33 2.50 -0.57
CA LEU A 5 -15.08 3.43 0.29
C LEU A 5 -15.18 4.81 -0.37
N GLY A 6 -14.11 5.22 -1.04
CA GLY A 6 -14.02 6.52 -1.64
C GLY A 6 -14.81 6.69 -2.95
N SER A 7 -15.20 5.63 -3.65
CA SER A 7 -16.16 5.71 -4.76
C SER A 7 -17.60 5.74 -4.24
N HIS A 8 -17.90 4.97 -3.18
CA HIS A 8 -19.21 5.00 -2.52
C HIS A 8 -19.52 6.35 -1.88
N ILE A 9 -18.55 6.97 -1.19
CA ILE A 9 -18.71 8.33 -0.63
C ILE A 9 -18.93 9.37 -1.73
N MET A 10 -18.24 9.24 -2.88
CA MET A 10 -18.42 10.16 -4.00
C MET A 10 -19.78 10.01 -4.69
N ASN A 11 -20.28 8.79 -4.84
CA ASN A 11 -21.64 8.56 -5.38
C ASN A 11 -22.72 9.11 -4.43
N PHE A 12 -22.51 9.04 -3.11
CA PHE A 12 -23.42 9.61 -2.12
C PHE A 12 -23.42 11.16 -2.13
N LEU A 13 -22.23 11.77 -2.28
CA LEU A 13 -22.08 13.22 -2.44
C LEU A 13 -22.62 13.74 -3.78
N ALA A 14 -22.47 12.96 -4.85
CA ALA A 14 -23.03 13.26 -6.17
C ALA A 14 -24.58 13.19 -6.18
N ALA A 15 -25.18 12.37 -5.31
CA ALA A 15 -26.63 12.32 -5.14
C ALA A 15 -27.19 13.56 -4.40
N THR A 16 -26.37 14.25 -3.60
CA THR A 16 -26.77 15.41 -2.79
C THR A 16 -26.32 16.75 -3.38
N THR A 17 -25.35 16.76 -4.28
CA THR A 17 -24.87 17.95 -4.98
C THR A 17 -24.79 17.68 -6.49
N MET A 18 -25.46 18.49 -7.31
CA MET A 18 -25.44 18.41 -8.78
C MET A 18 -24.06 18.82 -9.36
N LEU A 19 -23.00 18.12 -8.98
CA LEU A 19 -21.65 18.39 -9.48
C LEU A 19 -21.45 17.77 -10.88
N PRO A 20 -20.76 18.46 -11.80
CA PRO A 20 -20.44 17.92 -13.12
C PRO A 20 -19.70 16.56 -13.01
N PRO A 21 -20.08 15.54 -13.80
CA PRO A 21 -19.44 14.22 -13.76
C PRO A 21 -17.92 14.23 -13.95
N LEU A 22 -17.41 15.23 -14.69
CA LEU A 22 -15.99 15.45 -14.94
C LEU A 22 -15.20 15.86 -13.68
N PHE A 23 -15.79 16.67 -12.80
CA PHE A 23 -15.14 17.08 -11.53
C PHE A 23 -14.96 15.87 -10.61
N LEU A 24 -15.97 14.99 -10.59
CA LEU A 24 -15.94 13.77 -9.78
C LEU A 24 -14.87 12.78 -10.27
N THR A 25 -14.69 12.64 -11.58
CA THR A 25 -13.66 11.74 -12.13
C THR A 25 -12.26 12.23 -11.85
N ILE A 26 -11.99 13.52 -12.11
CA ILE A 26 -10.69 14.15 -11.85
C ILE A 26 -10.34 14.08 -10.36
N TRP A 27 -11.30 14.40 -9.48
CA TRP A 27 -11.09 14.34 -8.04
C TRP A 27 -10.78 12.93 -7.53
N SER A 28 -11.49 11.91 -8.04
CA SER A 28 -11.23 10.52 -7.63
C SER A 28 -9.83 10.04 -8.05
N GLN A 29 -9.40 10.38 -9.27
CA GLN A 29 -8.08 10.06 -9.79
C GLN A 29 -6.99 10.78 -8.99
N PHE A 30 -7.18 12.07 -8.74
CA PHE A 30 -6.21 12.88 -7.98
C PHE A 30 -6.02 12.34 -6.57
N ARG A 31 -7.11 11.96 -5.89
CA ARG A 31 -7.05 11.35 -4.55
C ARG A 31 -6.25 10.05 -4.56
N LEU A 32 -6.48 9.17 -5.54
CA LEU A 32 -5.77 7.88 -5.62
C LEU A 32 -4.26 8.08 -5.85
N VAL A 33 -3.90 8.95 -6.78
CA VAL A 33 -2.50 9.26 -7.07
C VAL A 33 -1.83 9.91 -5.86
N PHE A 34 -2.52 10.84 -5.18
CA PHE A 34 -2.00 11.50 -3.99
C PHE A 34 -1.74 10.52 -2.83
N LEU A 35 -2.69 9.62 -2.53
CA LEU A 35 -2.51 8.59 -1.50
C LEU A 35 -1.38 7.61 -1.85
N ALA A 36 -1.29 7.18 -3.10
CA ALA A 36 -0.21 6.31 -3.55
C ALA A 36 1.16 7.00 -3.41
N LEU A 37 1.24 8.28 -3.77
CA LEU A 37 2.46 9.07 -3.65
C LEU A 37 2.86 9.29 -2.18
N LEU A 38 1.90 9.51 -1.29
CA LEU A 38 2.16 9.65 0.15
C LEU A 38 2.66 8.32 0.75
N LEU A 39 2.02 7.20 0.43
CA LEU A 39 2.46 5.86 0.83
C LEU A 39 3.85 5.54 0.30
N PHE A 40 4.12 5.86 -0.97
CA PHE A 40 5.45 5.71 -1.55
C PHE A 40 6.49 6.50 -0.75
N LEU A 41 6.20 7.74 -0.40
CA LEU A 41 7.11 8.60 0.36
C LEU A 41 7.35 8.05 1.77
N VAL A 42 6.32 7.56 2.45
CA VAL A 42 6.46 6.91 3.76
C VAL A 42 7.32 5.65 3.69
N LEU A 43 7.05 4.76 2.72
CA LEU A 43 7.85 3.54 2.53
C LEU A 43 9.30 3.87 2.14
N TYR A 44 9.49 4.88 1.29
CA TYR A 44 10.82 5.37 0.91
C TYR A 44 11.61 5.85 2.13
N VAL A 45 11.00 6.69 2.98
CA VAL A 45 11.64 7.16 4.21
C VAL A 45 11.92 5.98 5.14
N LEU A 46 10.95 5.09 5.34
CA LEU A 46 11.09 3.92 6.20
C LEU A 46 12.27 3.05 5.76
N TYR A 47 12.40 2.75 4.47
CA TYR A 47 13.47 1.89 3.95
C TYR A 47 14.80 2.62 3.85
N SER A 48 14.80 3.94 3.63
CA SER A 48 16.01 4.75 3.65
C SER A 48 16.60 4.86 5.05
N TYR A 49 15.77 4.90 6.10
CA TYR A 49 16.23 4.93 7.48
C TYR A 49 16.54 3.53 8.04
N ALA A 50 15.89 2.48 7.52
CA ALA A 50 16.19 1.10 7.90
C ALA A 50 17.54 0.60 7.34
N GLY A 51 18.06 1.21 6.28
CA GLY A 51 19.37 0.90 5.72
C GLY A 51 20.50 1.61 6.49
N ASP A 52 21.34 0.84 7.17
CA ASP A 52 22.51 1.32 7.95
C ASP A 52 23.60 2.02 7.09
N LYS A 53 23.50 1.94 5.75
CA LYS A 53 24.41 2.61 4.82
C LYS A 53 23.63 3.59 3.96
N ARG A 54 24.20 4.78 3.71
CA ARG A 54 23.68 5.81 2.79
C ARG A 54 23.53 5.21 1.38
N THR A 55 22.41 4.57 1.12
CA THR A 55 22.11 3.90 -0.14
C THR A 55 21.54 4.93 -1.11
N SER A 56 22.12 5.00 -2.30
CA SER A 56 21.68 5.93 -3.35
C SER A 56 20.21 5.65 -3.74
N PHE A 57 19.47 6.69 -4.16
CA PHE A 57 18.04 6.67 -4.54
C PHE A 57 17.65 5.48 -5.45
N LYS A 58 18.58 5.01 -6.28
CA LYS A 58 18.43 3.85 -7.20
C LYS A 58 18.36 2.48 -6.52
N TYR A 59 18.73 2.36 -5.25
CA TYR A 59 18.74 1.11 -4.51
C TYR A 59 17.48 0.91 -3.67
N VAL A 60 16.86 2.00 -3.21
CA VAL A 60 15.64 1.95 -2.37
C VAL A 60 14.35 1.93 -3.21
N ALA A 61 14.37 2.57 -4.38
CA ALA A 61 13.21 2.68 -5.27
C ALA A 61 12.58 1.33 -5.68
N PRO A 62 13.34 0.26 -6.02
CA PRO A 62 12.74 -1.01 -6.45
C PRO A 62 11.95 -1.70 -5.34
N GLY A 63 12.45 -1.66 -4.10
CA GLY A 63 11.78 -2.24 -2.93
C GLY A 63 10.55 -1.43 -2.49
N ALA A 64 10.63 -0.10 -2.56
CA ALA A 64 9.48 0.76 -2.29
C ALA A 64 8.34 0.53 -3.31
N ILE A 65 8.68 0.34 -4.60
CA ILE A 65 7.70 0.02 -5.65
C ILE A 65 7.08 -1.36 -5.43
N SER A 66 7.89 -2.39 -5.15
CA SER A 66 7.35 -3.74 -4.94
C SER A 66 6.44 -3.80 -3.71
N ALA A 67 6.82 -3.14 -2.61
CA ALA A 67 6.01 -3.01 -1.41
C ALA A 67 4.69 -2.26 -1.69
N LEU A 68 4.74 -1.17 -2.45
CA LEU A 68 3.55 -0.40 -2.84
C LEU A 68 2.59 -1.24 -3.69
N VAL A 69 3.10 -1.97 -4.69
CA VAL A 69 2.29 -2.85 -5.54
C VAL A 69 1.67 -3.98 -4.70
N ALA A 70 2.46 -4.65 -3.87
CA ALA A 70 1.97 -5.70 -2.98
C ALA A 70 0.88 -5.17 -2.02
N TRP A 71 1.08 -3.97 -1.46
CA TRP A 71 0.12 -3.35 -0.56
C TRP A 71 -1.18 -2.98 -1.28
N MET A 72 -1.12 -2.52 -2.53
CA MET A 72 -2.31 -2.27 -3.35
C MET A 72 -3.07 -3.56 -3.66
N ILE A 73 -2.38 -4.65 -3.98
CA ILE A 73 -2.99 -5.96 -4.21
C ILE A 73 -3.70 -6.45 -2.94
N ILE A 74 -3.00 -6.45 -1.80
CA ILE A 74 -3.59 -6.79 -0.50
C ILE A 74 -4.82 -5.92 -0.20
N SER A 75 -4.77 -4.62 -0.54
CA SER A 75 -5.88 -3.68 -0.31
C SER A 75 -7.14 -4.03 -1.08
N ILE A 76 -6.98 -4.57 -2.29
CA ILE A 76 -8.08 -5.03 -3.15
C ILE A 76 -8.63 -6.34 -2.61
N LEU A 77 -7.76 -7.32 -2.33
CA LEU A 77 -8.14 -8.62 -1.78
C LEU A 77 -8.87 -8.47 -0.44
N PHE A 78 -8.37 -7.61 0.44
CA PHE A 78 -9.02 -7.34 1.72
C PHE A 78 -10.37 -6.64 1.55
N SER A 79 -10.50 -5.76 0.55
CA SER A 79 -11.80 -5.16 0.23
C SER A 79 -12.82 -6.24 -0.13
N PHE A 80 -12.42 -7.21 -0.96
CA PHE A 80 -13.27 -8.35 -1.32
C PHE A 80 -13.58 -9.23 -0.10
N TYR A 81 -12.60 -9.49 0.77
CA TYR A 81 -12.79 -10.24 2.02
C TYR A 81 -13.85 -9.58 2.90
N VAL A 82 -13.73 -8.28 3.14
CA VAL A 82 -14.69 -7.53 3.98
C VAL A 82 -16.07 -7.50 3.35
N THR A 83 -16.22 -7.30 2.03
CA THR A 83 -17.55 -7.27 1.43
C THR A 83 -18.30 -8.59 1.49
N HIS A 84 -17.59 -9.73 1.47
CA HIS A 84 -18.22 -11.06 1.51
C HIS A 84 -18.36 -11.61 2.94
N ILE A 85 -17.41 -11.32 3.82
CA ILE A 85 -17.34 -11.92 5.17
C ILE A 85 -17.81 -10.96 6.27
N ALA A 86 -17.77 -9.63 6.06
CA ALA A 86 -18.26 -8.69 7.09
C ALA A 86 -19.79 -8.74 7.28
N MET A 87 -20.53 -9.42 6.41
CA MET A 87 -21.93 -9.79 6.66
C MET A 87 -22.07 -10.68 7.91
N TYR A 88 -21.04 -11.45 8.28
CA TYR A 88 -20.98 -12.18 9.56
C TYR A 88 -20.69 -11.28 10.77
N SER A 89 -20.17 -10.06 10.59
CA SER A 89 -19.97 -9.12 11.70
C SER A 89 -21.28 -8.66 12.33
N LEU A 90 -22.41 -8.76 11.61
CA LEU A 90 -23.75 -8.53 12.18
C LEU A 90 -24.08 -9.48 13.34
N ILE A 91 -23.49 -10.68 13.36
CA ILE A 91 -23.74 -11.69 14.40
C ILE A 91 -22.82 -11.46 15.61
N TYR A 92 -21.57 -11.04 15.38
CA TYR A 92 -20.54 -10.84 16.42
C TYR A 92 -20.38 -9.38 16.88
N GLY A 93 -21.17 -8.45 16.32
CA GLY A 93 -21.18 -7.04 16.66
C GLY A 93 -19.79 -6.38 16.56
N SER A 94 -19.45 -5.59 17.58
CA SER A 94 -18.20 -4.82 17.68
C SER A 94 -16.93 -5.69 17.67
N ILE A 95 -16.99 -6.93 18.17
CA ILE A 95 -15.85 -7.86 18.19
C ILE A 95 -15.47 -8.28 16.75
N GLY A 96 -16.47 -8.49 15.89
CA GLY A 96 -16.24 -8.78 14.47
C GLY A 96 -15.49 -7.64 13.77
N THR A 97 -15.85 -6.39 14.07
CA THR A 97 -15.16 -5.21 13.54
C THR A 97 -13.71 -5.14 14.00
N LEU A 98 -13.43 -5.40 15.28
CA LEU A 98 -12.07 -5.43 15.84
C LEU A 98 -11.21 -6.51 15.19
N ILE A 99 -11.74 -7.72 14.99
CA ILE A 99 -11.00 -8.82 14.36
C ILE A 99 -10.63 -8.45 12.92
N ILE A 100 -11.56 -7.89 12.15
CA ILE A 100 -11.31 -7.42 10.79
C ILE A 100 -10.19 -6.37 10.77
N LEU A 101 -10.22 -5.42 11.71
CA LEU A 101 -9.16 -4.41 11.85
C LEU A 101 -7.80 -5.05 12.18
N LEU A 102 -7.76 -6.01 13.09
CA LEU A 102 -6.52 -6.70 13.46
C LEU A 102 -5.95 -7.50 12.27
N VAL A 103 -6.79 -8.20 11.52
CA VAL A 103 -6.37 -8.90 10.29
C VAL A 103 -5.82 -7.90 9.27
N TRP A 104 -6.46 -6.75 9.10
CA TRP A 104 -5.98 -5.70 8.21
C TRP A 104 -4.57 -5.20 8.60
N LEU A 105 -4.38 -4.89 9.88
CA LEU A 105 -3.12 -4.42 10.42
C LEU A 105 -2.03 -5.49 10.30
N TYR A 106 -2.36 -6.74 10.62
CA TYR A 106 -1.45 -7.88 10.51
C TYR A 106 -0.95 -8.05 9.08
N VAL A 107 -1.87 -8.16 8.11
CA VAL A 107 -1.51 -8.33 6.70
C VAL A 107 -0.72 -7.13 6.17
N SER A 108 -1.11 -5.91 6.55
CA SER A 108 -0.38 -4.69 6.17
C SER A 108 1.06 -4.71 6.71
N ALA A 109 1.26 -5.08 7.97
CA ALA A 109 2.58 -5.18 8.57
C ALA A 109 3.45 -6.23 7.87
N THR A 110 2.88 -7.41 7.57
CA THR A 110 3.59 -8.46 6.83
C THR A 110 4.07 -7.97 5.47
N VAL A 111 3.22 -7.26 4.71
CA VAL A 111 3.60 -6.73 3.39
C VAL A 111 4.73 -5.70 3.49
N ILE A 112 4.69 -4.83 4.49
CA ILE A 112 5.72 -3.81 4.69
C ILE A 112 7.06 -4.47 5.05
N ILE A 113 7.05 -5.43 5.97
CA ILE A 113 8.28 -6.14 6.38
C ILE A 113 8.85 -6.92 5.19
N MET A 114 8.00 -7.65 4.46
CA MET A 114 8.42 -8.43 3.29
C MET A 114 8.99 -7.53 2.18
N GLY A 115 8.44 -6.33 1.99
CA GLY A 115 9.00 -5.33 1.09
C GLY A 115 10.38 -4.82 1.51
N ALA A 116 10.63 -4.70 2.82
CA ALA A 116 11.92 -4.32 3.37
C ALA A 116 12.97 -5.42 3.16
N GLU A 117 12.61 -6.68 3.41
CA GLU A 117 13.48 -7.84 3.15
C GLU A 117 13.79 -7.99 1.65
N PHE A 118 12.80 -7.77 0.79
CA PHE A 118 13.04 -7.78 -0.65
C PHE A 118 14.05 -6.70 -1.05
N ASN A 119 13.99 -5.52 -0.43
CA ASN A 119 14.93 -4.43 -0.65
C ASN A 119 16.34 -4.78 -0.17
N SER A 120 16.49 -5.42 1.00
CA SER A 120 17.80 -5.83 1.53
C SER A 120 18.46 -6.89 0.65
N VAL A 121 17.73 -7.95 0.28
CA VAL A 121 18.24 -9.02 -0.61
C VAL A 121 18.68 -8.47 -1.96
N LEU A 122 17.90 -7.56 -2.55
CA LEU A 122 18.26 -6.94 -3.84
C LEU A 122 19.54 -6.09 -3.73
N SER A 123 19.75 -5.43 -2.58
CA SER A 123 20.96 -4.65 -2.33
C SER A 123 22.20 -5.53 -2.18
N GLU A 124 22.07 -6.68 -1.50
CA GLU A 124 23.14 -7.66 -1.34
C GLU A 124 23.54 -8.31 -2.67
N LEU A 125 22.58 -8.73 -3.48
CA LEU A 125 22.84 -9.32 -4.80
C LEU A 125 23.59 -8.36 -5.73
N ARG A 126 23.26 -7.05 -5.69
CA ARG A 126 23.99 -6.05 -6.48
C ARG A 126 25.40 -5.82 -5.96
N ALA A 127 25.61 -5.85 -4.64
CA ALA A 127 26.95 -5.73 -4.06
C ALA A 127 27.84 -6.91 -4.45
N ALA A 128 27.31 -8.14 -4.40
CA ALA A 128 28.01 -9.35 -4.84
C ALA A 128 28.37 -9.30 -6.33
N HIS A 129 27.44 -8.83 -7.19
CA HIS A 129 27.71 -8.70 -8.62
C HIS A 129 28.78 -7.65 -8.94
N MET A 130 28.87 -6.56 -8.16
CA MET A 130 29.93 -5.57 -8.30
C MET A 130 31.29 -6.10 -7.83
N ALA A 131 31.34 -6.86 -6.75
CA ALA A 131 32.57 -7.48 -6.26
C ALA A 131 33.16 -8.49 -7.27
N TRP A 132 32.31 -9.23 -7.99
CA TRP A 132 32.74 -10.16 -9.05
C TRP A 132 33.35 -9.45 -10.28
N LYS A 133 32.99 -8.19 -10.53
CA LYS A 133 33.43 -7.42 -11.71
C LYS A 133 34.77 -6.70 -11.55
N ILE A 134 35.43 -6.82 -10.40
CA ILE A 134 36.78 -6.30 -10.18
C ILE A 134 37.75 -7.48 -10.31
N PRO A 135 38.24 -7.82 -11.51
CA PRO A 135 39.42 -8.66 -11.63
C PRO A 135 40.63 -7.83 -11.20
N GLU A 136 41.46 -8.42 -10.35
CA GLU A 136 42.79 -7.89 -9.97
C GLU A 136 43.75 -7.87 -11.16
#